data_AF-A0A137QFA7-F1
#
_entry.id   AF-A0A137QFA7-F1
#
_cell.length_a   1.000
_cell.length_b   1.000
_cell.length_c   1.000
_cell.angle_alpha   90.00
_cell.angle_beta   90.00
_cell.angle_gamma   90.00
#
_symmetry.space_group_name_H-M   'P 1'
#
loop_
_entity.id
_entity.type
_entity.pdbx_description
1 polymer ?
#
loop_
_entity_poly.entity_id
_entity_poly.type
_entity_poly.pdbx_seq_one_letter_code
_entity_poly.pdbx_strand_id
1 'polypeptide(L)'
;MIAMMEDKKAIIDGLDHITRDAMAVKSFTSPEATEVLGSAHRLSQEMTKLSNIVIDNKHNIPSMLYSAMSGDLKTIGTHAEAAGEAIINDCPAEKKSEAREVYAEIADALSNAVKAFSSS
;
A
#
# COMPACT_ATOMS: atom_id res chain seq x y z
N MET A 1 -9.86 -16.66 7.35
CA MET A 1 -9.09 -16.90 6.11
C MET A 1 -9.77 -16.25 4.91
N ILE A 2 -11.07 -16.48 4.68
CA ILE A 2 -11.85 -15.84 3.60
C ILE A 2 -11.84 -14.30 3.70
N ALA A 3 -12.05 -13.74 4.90
CA ALA A 3 -12.02 -12.29 5.11
C ALA A 3 -10.70 -11.61 4.70
N MET A 4 -9.54 -12.18 5.06
CA MET A 4 -8.23 -11.63 4.67
C MET A 4 -7.94 -11.71 3.16
N MET A 5 -8.51 -12.71 2.46
CA MET A 5 -8.37 -12.84 1.01
C MET A 5 -9.30 -11.87 0.25
N GLU A 6 -10.49 -11.60 0.78
CA GLU A 6 -11.39 -10.56 0.24
C GLU A 6 -10.80 -9.17 0.45
N ASP A 7 -10.23 -8.89 1.63
CA ASP A 7 -9.52 -7.65 1.92
C ASP A 7 -8.31 -7.45 1.00
N LYS A 8 -7.53 -8.51 0.73
CA LYS A 8 -6.39 -8.46 -0.23
C LYS A 8 -6.82 -7.99 -1.62
N LYS A 9 -7.89 -8.56 -2.16
CA LYS A 9 -8.33 -8.24 -3.52
C LYS A 9 -8.79 -6.79 -3.62
N ALA A 10 -9.58 -6.31 -2.64
CA ALA A 10 -10.03 -4.92 -2.59
C ALA A 10 -8.84 -3.93 -2.50
N ILE A 11 -7.79 -4.29 -1.76
CA ILE A 11 -6.58 -3.48 -1.65
C ILE A 11 -5.81 -3.41 -2.96
N ILE A 12 -5.59 -4.56 -3.63
CA ILE A 12 -4.91 -4.60 -4.92
C ILE A 12 -5.72 -3.84 -5.97
N ASP A 13 -7.04 -4.03 -6.02
CA ASP A 13 -7.92 -3.33 -6.96
C ASP A 13 -7.90 -1.80 -6.72
N GLY A 14 -7.84 -1.36 -5.45
CA GLY A 14 -7.70 0.04 -5.09
C GLY A 14 -6.35 0.64 -5.48
N LEU A 15 -5.25 -0.09 -5.25
CA LEU A 15 -3.90 0.29 -5.69
C LEU A 15 -3.82 0.40 -7.21
N ASP A 16 -4.33 -0.59 -7.94
CA ASP A 16 -4.36 -0.58 -9.40
C ASP A 16 -5.24 0.55 -9.96
N HIS A 17 -6.29 0.94 -9.25
CA HIS A 17 -7.07 2.12 -9.62
C HIS A 17 -6.25 3.41 -9.45
N ILE A 18 -5.58 3.58 -8.31
CA ILE A 18 -4.73 4.75 -8.04
C ILE A 18 -3.59 4.84 -9.05
N THR A 19 -2.92 3.73 -9.36
CA THR A 19 -1.86 3.70 -10.39
C THR A 19 -2.40 4.09 -11.75
N ARG A 20 -3.56 3.56 -12.16
CA ARG A 20 -4.18 3.89 -13.45
C ARG A 20 -4.59 5.35 -13.54
N ASP A 21 -5.20 5.88 -12.48
CA ASP A 21 -5.63 7.27 -12.43
C ASP A 21 -4.42 8.21 -12.47
N ALA A 22 -3.33 7.86 -11.77
CA ALA A 22 -2.10 8.62 -11.84
C ALA A 22 -1.44 8.57 -13.23
N MET A 23 -1.36 7.39 -13.85
CA MET A 23 -0.81 7.24 -15.20
C MET A 23 -1.66 7.89 -16.30
N ALA A 24 -2.96 8.08 -16.08
CA ALA A 24 -3.86 8.71 -17.06
C ALA A 24 -3.68 10.24 -17.15
N VAL A 25 -3.08 10.87 -16.13
CA VAL A 25 -2.95 12.33 -16.02
C VAL A 25 -1.50 12.75 -16.28
N LYS A 26 -1.24 13.43 -17.41
CA LYS A 26 0.11 13.88 -17.82
C LYS A 26 0.83 14.82 -16.83
N SER A 27 0.08 15.50 -15.97
CA SER A 27 0.56 16.25 -14.81
C SER A 27 -0.65 16.66 -13.97
N PHE A 28 -0.63 16.42 -12.67
CA PHE A 28 -1.73 16.86 -11.81
C PHE A 28 -1.71 18.37 -11.62
N THR A 29 -2.89 18.99 -11.68
CA THR A 29 -3.11 20.32 -11.09
C THR A 29 -3.01 20.24 -9.57
N SER A 30 -2.74 21.36 -8.89
CA SER A 30 -2.63 21.37 -7.41
C SER A 30 -3.86 20.81 -6.67
N PRO A 31 -5.11 21.07 -7.12
CA PRO A 31 -6.31 20.42 -6.56
C PRO A 31 -6.34 18.90 -6.79
N GLU A 32 -6.06 18.43 -8.00
CA GLU A 32 -6.04 16.98 -8.31
C GLU A 32 -4.96 16.26 -7.49
N ALA A 33 -3.78 16.86 -7.37
CA ALA A 33 -2.70 16.33 -6.54
C ALA A 33 -3.11 16.24 -5.06
N THR A 34 -3.91 17.18 -4.56
CA THR A 34 -4.42 17.17 -3.18
C THR A 34 -5.44 16.04 -2.97
N GLU A 35 -6.35 15.80 -3.91
CA GLU A 35 -7.31 14.69 -3.84
C GLU A 35 -6.61 13.32 -3.90
N VAL A 36 -5.64 13.19 -4.80
CA VAL A 36 -4.85 11.97 -4.96
C VAL A 36 -4.00 11.71 -3.73
N LEU A 37 -3.34 12.73 -3.17
CA LEU A 37 -2.61 12.61 -1.91
C LEU A 37 -3.52 12.26 -0.74
N GLY A 38 -4.72 12.85 -0.65
CA GLY A 38 -5.70 12.49 0.38
C GLY A 38 -6.11 11.01 0.29
N SER A 39 -6.27 10.49 -0.93
CA SER A 39 -6.57 9.08 -1.17
C SER A 39 -5.38 8.18 -0.80
N ALA A 40 -4.16 8.56 -1.18
CA ALA A 40 -2.93 7.86 -0.80
C ALA A 40 -2.72 7.85 0.72
N HIS A 41 -3.06 8.93 1.41
CA HIS A 41 -2.92 9.03 2.86
C HIS A 41 -3.91 8.12 3.60
N ARG A 42 -5.16 8.04 3.12
CA ARG A 42 -6.15 7.08 3.64
C ARG A 42 -5.70 5.64 3.40
N LEU A 43 -5.17 5.35 2.22
CA LEU A 43 -4.59 4.05 1.90
C LEU A 43 -3.41 3.71 2.83
N SER A 44 -2.52 4.66 3.14
CA SER A 44 -1.43 4.48 4.13
C SER A 44 -1.96 4.04 5.50
N GLN A 45 -3.02 4.69 5.98
CA GLN A 45 -3.64 4.34 7.25
C GLN A 45 -4.28 2.94 7.21
N GLU A 46 -4.95 2.59 6.12
CA GLU A 46 -5.53 1.26 5.95
C GLU A 46 -4.46 0.17 5.86
N MET A 47 -3.35 0.42 5.14
CA MET A 47 -2.23 -0.52 5.04
C MET A 47 -1.53 -0.71 6.37
N THR A 48 -1.34 0.35 7.14
CA THR A 48 -0.77 0.30 8.48
C THR A 48 -1.67 -0.51 9.41
N LYS A 49 -2.97 -0.23 9.40
CA LYS A 49 -3.96 -0.96 10.20
C LYS A 49 -4.01 -2.43 9.84
N LEU A 50 -4.04 -2.76 8.54
CA LEU A 50 -4.03 -4.15 8.07
C LEU A 50 -2.75 -4.85 8.50
N SER A 51 -1.59 -4.24 8.27
CA SER A 51 -0.28 -4.78 8.67
C SER A 51 -0.24 -5.10 10.16
N ASN A 52 -0.71 -4.19 11.01
CA ASN A 52 -0.81 -4.41 12.45
C ASN A 52 -1.78 -5.54 12.80
N ILE A 53 -2.98 -5.58 12.21
CA ILE A 53 -3.94 -6.67 12.43
C ILE A 53 -3.34 -8.02 12.05
N VAL A 54 -2.65 -8.10 10.90
CA VAL A 54 -2.03 -9.33 10.40
C VAL A 54 -0.89 -9.77 11.32
N ILE A 55 -0.05 -8.83 11.78
CA ILE A 55 1.02 -9.10 12.76
C ILE A 55 0.44 -9.58 14.10
N ASP A 56 -0.55 -8.88 14.64
CA ASP A 56 -1.19 -9.22 15.92
C ASP A 56 -1.85 -10.59 15.86
N ASN A 57 -2.46 -10.93 14.73
CA ASN A 57 -3.10 -12.23 14.50
C ASN A 57 -2.14 -13.32 14.01
N LYS A 58 -0.84 -13.06 13.88
CA LYS A 58 0.15 -14.03 13.38
C LYS A 58 0.05 -15.37 14.11
N HIS A 59 -0.12 -15.36 15.43
CA HIS A 59 -0.22 -16.57 16.26
C HIS A 59 -1.46 -17.44 15.96
N ASN A 60 -2.50 -16.87 15.36
CA ASN A 60 -3.72 -17.57 14.94
C ASN A 60 -3.64 -18.09 13.50
N ILE A 61 -2.57 -17.74 12.78
CA ILE A 61 -2.35 -18.17 11.40
C ILE A 61 -1.49 -19.44 11.41
N PRO A 62 -1.93 -20.54 10.77
CA PRO A 62 -1.11 -21.73 10.59
C PRO A 62 0.23 -21.37 9.95
N SER A 63 1.35 -21.84 10.51
CA SER A 63 2.69 -21.54 10.02
C SER A 63 2.91 -21.94 8.56
N MET A 64 2.23 -22.98 8.09
CA MET A 64 2.24 -23.39 6.67
C MET A 64 1.72 -22.32 5.70
N LEU A 65 1.00 -21.31 6.20
CA LEU A 65 0.48 -20.18 5.43
C LEU A 65 1.36 -18.93 5.52
N TYR A 66 2.43 -18.94 6.32
CA TYR A 66 3.27 -17.75 6.49
C TYR A 66 3.98 -17.35 5.20
N SER A 67 4.43 -18.31 4.39
CA SER A 67 5.04 -18.05 3.08
C SER A 67 4.05 -17.42 2.11
N ALA A 68 2.81 -17.91 2.08
CA ALA A 68 1.73 -17.34 1.27
C ALA A 68 1.39 -15.92 1.72
N MET A 69 1.29 -15.67 3.04
CA MET A 69 1.02 -14.34 3.60
C MET A 69 2.15 -13.35 3.30
N SER A 70 3.41 -13.78 3.47
CA SER A 70 4.59 -12.98 3.12
C SER A 70 4.63 -12.66 1.62
N GLY A 71 4.26 -13.61 0.77
CA GLY A 71 4.11 -13.40 -0.68
C GLY A 71 3.03 -12.37 -1.01
N ASP A 72 1.86 -12.49 -0.39
CA ASP A 72 0.74 -11.57 -0.60
C ASP A 72 1.06 -10.15 -0.15
N LEU A 73 1.69 -9.99 1.02
CA LEU A 73 2.14 -8.68 1.52
C LEU A 73 3.21 -8.06 0.62
N LYS A 74 4.12 -8.86 0.06
CA LYS A 74 5.09 -8.38 -0.93
C LYS A 74 4.42 -7.91 -2.22
N THR A 75 3.43 -8.65 -2.72
CA THR A 75 2.66 -8.23 -3.89
C THR A 75 1.98 -6.89 -3.63
N ILE A 76 1.28 -6.74 -2.51
CA ILE A 76 0.67 -5.45 -2.13
C ILE A 76 1.72 -4.34 -2.08
N GLY A 77 2.91 -4.61 -1.52
CA GLY A 77 4.03 -3.67 -1.49
C GLY A 77 4.47 -3.20 -2.87
N THR A 78 4.61 -4.13 -3.83
CA THR A 78 4.97 -3.78 -5.23
C THR A 78 3.90 -2.89 -5.89
N HIS A 79 2.62 -3.17 -5.68
CA HIS A 79 1.54 -2.33 -6.22
C HIS A 79 1.52 -0.94 -5.57
N ALA A 80 1.76 -0.86 -4.25
CA ALA A 80 1.88 0.40 -3.53
C ALA A 80 3.08 1.24 -4.01
N GLU A 81 4.22 0.61 -4.26
CA GLU A 81 5.41 1.27 -4.81
C GLU A 81 5.13 1.83 -6.20
N ALA A 82 4.49 1.05 -7.09
CA ALA A 82 4.12 1.50 -8.44
C ALA A 82 3.12 2.67 -8.42
N ALA A 83 2.10 2.62 -7.56
CA ALA A 83 1.20 3.75 -7.34
C ALA A 83 1.95 5.00 -6.85
N GLY A 84 2.96 4.80 -5.99
CA GLY A 84 3.75 5.89 -5.46
C GLY A 84 4.69 6.55 -6.43
N GLU A 85 5.40 5.76 -7.22
CA GLU A 85 6.24 6.30 -8.27
C GLU A 85 5.41 7.09 -9.28
N ALA A 86 4.22 6.60 -9.67
CA ALA A 86 3.33 7.33 -10.57
C ALA A 86 2.93 8.68 -9.98
N ILE A 87 2.51 8.72 -8.71
CA ILE A 87 2.08 9.96 -8.06
C ILE A 87 3.25 10.93 -7.85
N ILE A 88 4.42 10.45 -7.42
CA ILE A 88 5.62 11.28 -7.20
C ILE A 88 6.13 11.88 -8.53
N ASN A 89 6.02 11.14 -9.64
CA ASN A 89 6.45 11.62 -10.94
C ASN A 89 5.57 12.78 -11.42
N ASP A 90 4.26 12.63 -11.31
CA ASP A 90 3.29 13.53 -11.94
C ASP A 90 2.72 14.63 -11.00
N CYS A 91 3.00 14.58 -9.69
CA CYS A 91 2.54 15.63 -8.77
C CYS A 91 3.39 16.93 -8.84
N PRO A 92 2.82 18.09 -8.50
CA PRO A 92 3.54 19.35 -8.38
C PRO A 92 4.73 19.25 -7.43
N ALA A 93 5.81 20.00 -7.70
CA ALA A 93 7.04 19.95 -6.92
C ALA A 93 6.84 20.19 -5.41
N GLU A 94 5.91 21.09 -5.05
CA GLU A 94 5.53 21.39 -3.66
C GLU A 94 4.89 20.21 -2.92
N LYS A 95 4.33 19.24 -3.67
CA LYS A 95 3.64 18.05 -3.16
C LYS A 95 4.49 16.78 -3.20
N LYS A 96 5.65 16.79 -3.88
CA LYS A 96 6.52 15.61 -4.01
C LYS A 96 7.08 15.12 -2.67
N SER A 97 7.33 16.02 -1.73
CA SER A 97 7.81 15.64 -0.39
C SER A 97 6.72 14.89 0.38
N GLU A 98 5.50 15.41 0.39
CA GLU A 98 4.33 14.80 1.04
C GLU A 98 4.01 13.44 0.40
N ALA A 99 4.04 13.34 -0.94
CA ALA A 99 3.89 12.07 -1.64
C ALA A 99 4.91 11.04 -1.15
N ARG A 100 6.21 11.39 -1.12
CA ARG A 100 7.28 10.50 -0.67
C ARG A 100 7.10 10.02 0.76
N GLU A 101 6.66 10.89 1.67
CA GLU A 101 6.40 10.52 3.07
C GLU A 101 5.28 9.49 3.17
N VAL A 102 4.14 9.74 2.53
CA VAL A 102 3.00 8.81 2.52
C VAL A 102 3.40 7.43 1.97
N TYR A 103 4.22 7.39 0.92
CA TYR A 103 4.69 6.12 0.36
C TYR A 103 5.72 5.41 1.22
N ALA A 104 6.60 6.15 1.90
CA ALA A 104 7.52 5.57 2.87
C ALA A 104 6.77 4.88 4.02
N GLU A 105 5.68 5.48 4.52
CA GLU A 105 4.83 4.86 5.55
C GLU A 105 4.21 3.55 5.08
N ILE A 106 3.66 3.52 3.86
CA ILE A 106 3.08 2.30 3.28
C ILE A 106 4.15 1.20 3.15
N ALA A 107 5.33 1.56 2.62
CA ALA A 107 6.44 0.64 2.44
C ALA A 107 6.92 0.07 3.79
N ASP A 108 7.05 0.91 4.81
CA ASP A 108 7.48 0.50 6.15
C ASP A 108 6.45 -0.41 6.83
N ALA A 109 5.16 -0.09 6.75
CA ALA A 109 4.08 -0.92 7.29
C ALA A 109 4.10 -2.34 6.68
N LEU A 110 4.17 -2.41 5.35
CA LEU A 110 4.19 -3.68 4.62
C LEU A 110 5.50 -4.44 4.86
N SER A 111 6.64 -3.76 4.91
CA SER A 111 7.94 -4.36 5.22
C SER A 111 7.95 -4.99 6.62
N ASN A 112 7.37 -4.30 7.60
CA ASN A 112 7.24 -4.83 8.96
C ASN A 112 6.34 -6.06 9.01
N ALA A 113 5.20 -6.05 8.30
CA ALA A 113 4.34 -7.23 8.17
C ALA A 113 5.08 -8.39 7.49
N VAL A 114 5.77 -8.14 6.37
CA VAL A 114 6.56 -9.18 5.67
C VAL A 114 7.61 -9.79 6.60
N LYS A 115 8.36 -8.97 7.36
CA LYS A 115 9.35 -9.46 8.32
C LYS A 115 8.73 -10.35 9.39
N ALA A 116 7.56 -9.97 9.91
CA ALA A 116 6.85 -10.76 10.92
C ALA A 116 6.53 -12.17 10.41
N PHE A 117 6.18 -12.34 9.13
CA PHE A 117 5.87 -13.63 8.53
C PHE A 117 7.07 -14.35 7.91
N SER A 118 8.21 -13.67 7.75
CA SER A 118 9.44 -14.25 7.19
C SER A 118 10.43 -14.76 8.26
N SER A 119 10.27 -14.31 9.51
CA SER A 119 11.18 -14.63 10.63
C SER A 119 10.76 -15.89 11.40
N SER A 120 10.38 -16.97 10.72
CA SER A 120 9.86 -18.20 11.35
C SER A 120 10.47 -19.46 10.76
#